data_AF-A0A3S4HKW5-F1
#
_entry.id   AF-A0A3S4HKW5-F1
#
_cell.length_a   1.000
_cell.length_b   1.000
_cell.length_c   1.000
_cell.angle_alpha   90.00
_cell.angle_beta   90.00
_cell.angle_gamma   90.00
#
_symmetry.space_group_name_H-M   'P 1'
#
loop_
_entity.id
_entity.type
_entity.pdbx_description
1 polymer ?
#
loop_
_entity_poly.entity_id
_entity_poly.type
_entity_poly.pdbx_seq_one_letter_code
_entity_poly.pdbx_strand_id
1 'polypeptide(L)'
;MNHAEGMNSHQYYDKHFQITAVKVFPGEFHATNQSRLLVTLLGSCVAVCLSDRISGVAGMNHFLLPEGSLDLGAGTSAARFGVNAMELLITDMQKLARCATGWRPRYSAPATCWTA
;
A
#
# COMPACT_ATOMS: atom_id res chain seq x y z
N MET A 1 -1.73 7.82 21.37
CA MET A 1 -2.80 8.06 20.37
C MET A 1 -2.77 6.90 19.39
N ASN A 2 -3.88 6.14 19.33
CA ASN A 2 -3.98 4.88 18.60
C ASN A 2 -4.00 5.15 17.08
N HIS A 3 -2.95 4.73 16.38
CA HIS A 3 -2.95 4.64 14.92
C HIS A 3 -3.50 3.28 14.48
N ALA A 4 -4.79 3.06 14.74
CA ALA A 4 -5.54 1.95 14.19
C ALA A 4 -6.98 2.47 14.01
N GLU A 5 -7.62 2.09 12.91
CA GLU A 5 -8.98 2.51 12.50
C GLU A 5 -9.08 3.68 11.52
N GLY A 6 -8.41 3.52 10.38
CA GLY A 6 -9.06 3.74 9.08
C GLY A 6 -9.27 2.39 8.41
N MET A 7 -10.21 1.57 8.91
CA MET A 7 -10.58 0.28 8.28
C MET A 7 -11.29 0.56 6.96
N ASN A 8 -10.49 0.75 5.91
CA ASN A 8 -10.98 1.06 4.59
C ASN A 8 -11.75 -0.14 4.02
N SER A 9 -13.04 0.06 3.74
CA SER A 9 -14.03 -0.93 3.26
C SER A 9 -13.80 -1.37 1.81
N HIS A 10 -12.53 -1.46 1.39
CA HIS A 10 -12.10 -1.71 0.03
C HIS A 10 -11.50 -3.10 -0.17
N GLN A 11 -11.75 -3.99 0.79
CA GLN A 11 -11.34 -5.39 0.69
C GLN A 11 -12.43 -6.23 0.04
N TYR A 12 -12.05 -7.10 -0.88
CA TYR A 12 -12.94 -8.08 -1.48
C TYR A 12 -12.18 -9.38 -1.77
N TYR A 13 -12.89 -10.51 -1.85
CA TYR A 13 -12.26 -11.76 -2.25
C TYR A 13 -12.21 -11.86 -3.77
N ASP A 14 -11.00 -11.91 -4.33
CA ASP A 14 -10.82 -12.08 -5.76
C ASP A 14 -10.92 -13.57 -6.12
N LYS A 15 -11.95 -13.93 -6.89
CA LYS A 15 -12.20 -15.33 -7.30
C LYS A 15 -11.24 -15.81 -8.37
N HIS A 16 -10.55 -14.93 -9.09
CA HIS A 16 -9.58 -15.34 -10.10
C HIS A 16 -8.26 -15.73 -9.43
N PHE A 17 -7.79 -14.90 -8.50
CA PHE A 17 -6.54 -15.11 -7.77
C PHE A 17 -6.71 -15.91 -6.46
N GLN A 18 -7.96 -16.18 -6.05
CA GLN A 18 -8.31 -16.92 -4.83
C GLN A 18 -7.64 -16.32 -3.57
N ILE A 19 -7.63 -15.00 -3.48
CA ILE A 19 -6.96 -14.24 -2.42
C ILE A 19 -7.76 -12.98 -2.08
N THR A 20 -7.64 -12.50 -0.84
CA THR A 20 -8.21 -11.21 -0.46
C THR A 20 -7.46 -10.09 -1.16
N ALA A 21 -8.19 -9.27 -1.90
CA ALA A 21 -7.71 -8.08 -2.57
C ALA A 21 -8.09 -6.82 -1.79
N VAL A 22 -7.25 -5.79 -1.85
CA VAL A 22 -7.47 -4.46 -1.28
C VAL A 22 -7.35 -3.44 -2.40
N LYS A 23 -8.43 -2.70 -2.65
CA LYS A 23 -8.40 -1.60 -3.61
C LYS A 23 -7.84 -0.34 -2.94
N VAL A 24 -6.77 0.22 -3.51
CA VAL A 24 -6.13 1.47 -3.06
C VAL A 24 -6.61 2.60 -3.96
N PHE A 25 -7.27 3.62 -3.43
CA PHE A 25 -7.79 4.74 -4.22
C PHE A 25 -6.79 5.90 -4.34
N PRO A 26 -7.00 6.84 -5.29
CA PRO A 26 -6.17 8.04 -5.39
C PRO A 26 -6.11 8.82 -4.08
N GLY A 27 -4.90 9.15 -3.64
CA GLY A 27 -4.64 9.85 -2.38
C GLY A 27 -4.56 8.94 -1.15
N GLU A 28 -4.48 7.62 -1.36
CA GLU A 28 -4.35 6.60 -0.32
C GLU A 28 -3.03 5.82 -0.43
N PHE A 29 -2.74 5.09 0.64
CA PHE A 29 -1.69 4.08 0.67
C PHE A 29 -2.11 2.91 1.56
N HIS A 30 -1.52 1.75 1.34
CA HIS A 30 -1.77 0.56 2.13
C HIS A 30 -0.50 -0.27 2.25
N ALA A 31 -0.13 -0.63 3.48
CA ALA A 31 0.95 -1.56 3.79
C ALA A 31 0.36 -2.81 4.46
N THR A 32 0.92 -3.98 4.15
CA THR A 32 0.45 -5.25 4.70
C THR A 32 1.60 -6.26 4.82
N ASN A 33 1.53 -7.09 5.86
CA ASN A 33 2.42 -8.24 6.08
C ASN A 33 1.69 -9.58 5.89
N GLN A 34 0.51 -9.54 5.27
CA GLN A 34 -0.33 -10.71 5.01
C GLN A 34 -0.41 -10.94 3.50
N SER A 35 -0.72 -12.17 3.11
CA SER A 35 -0.95 -12.51 1.71
C SER A 35 -2.23 -11.86 1.21
N ARG A 36 -2.11 -10.66 0.62
CA ARG A 36 -3.20 -9.90 0.00
C ARG A 36 -2.77 -9.38 -1.36
N LEU A 37 -3.74 -9.24 -2.27
CA LEU A 37 -3.56 -8.56 -3.54
C LEU A 37 -3.81 -7.05 -3.35
N LEU A 38 -2.87 -6.20 -3.72
CA LEU A 38 -3.09 -4.75 -3.74
C LEU A 38 -3.42 -4.35 -5.18
N VAL A 39 -4.55 -3.66 -5.37
CA VAL A 39 -5.08 -3.33 -6.68
C VAL A 39 -5.47 -1.86 -6.74
N THR A 40 -5.25 -1.25 -7.89
CA THR A 40 -5.70 0.11 -8.16
C THR A 40 -5.98 0.30 -9.64
N LEU A 41 -6.66 1.40 -9.99
CA LEU A 41 -6.89 1.82 -11.37
C LEU A 41 -6.09 3.10 -11.59
N LEU A 42 -5.18 3.07 -12.57
CA LEU A 42 -4.36 4.21 -12.93
C LEU A 42 -4.94 4.96 -14.13
N GLY A 43 -4.87 6.29 -14.05
CA GLY A 43 -5.11 7.22 -15.15
C GLY A 43 -3.87 8.08 -15.35
N SER A 44 -3.97 9.38 -15.07
CA SER A 44 -2.81 10.29 -15.05
C SER A 44 -2.01 10.25 -13.74
N CYS A 45 -2.56 9.61 -12.71
CA CYS A 45 -1.97 9.40 -11.40
C CYS A 45 -0.87 8.33 -11.43
N VAL A 46 -0.08 8.27 -10.35
CA VAL A 46 1.03 7.33 -10.20
C VAL A 46 0.82 6.48 -8.95
N ALA A 47 1.10 5.19 -9.04
CA ALA A 47 1.18 4.29 -7.91
C ALA A 47 2.57 3.68 -7.80
N VAL A 48 3.06 3.54 -6.57
CA VAL A 48 4.31 2.85 -6.27
C VAL A 48 4.03 1.63 -5.42
N CYS A 49 4.52 0.49 -5.89
CA CYS A 49 4.47 -0.78 -5.16
C CYS A 49 5.85 -1.09 -4.59
N LEU A 50 5.91 -1.35 -3.28
CA LEU A 50 7.13 -1.74 -2.59
C LEU A 50 6.94 -3.13 -1.97
N SER A 51 7.98 -3.95 -2.03
CA SER A 51 8.01 -5.28 -1.42
C SER A 51 9.35 -5.53 -0.78
N ASP A 52 9.33 -5.81 0.52
CA ASP A 52 10.48 -6.30 1.28
C ASP A 52 10.37 -7.83 1.41
N ARG A 53 11.26 -8.53 0.70
CA ARG A 53 11.29 -10.01 0.70
C ARG A 53 11.81 -10.59 2.00
N ILE A 54 12.57 -9.83 2.80
CA ILE A 54 13.17 -10.33 4.04
C ILE A 54 12.12 -10.34 5.15
N SER A 55 11.40 -9.24 5.33
CA SER A 55 10.34 -9.14 6.35
C SER A 55 8.98 -9.68 5.89
N GLY A 56 8.79 -9.91 4.58
CA GLY A 56 7.51 -10.35 4.03
C GLY A 56 6.45 -9.24 4.02
N VAL A 57 6.87 -7.97 4.10
CA VAL A 57 5.99 -6.81 4.06
C VAL A 57 5.92 -6.25 2.65
N ALA A 58 4.73 -5.90 2.20
CA ALA A 58 4.52 -5.20 0.94
C ALA A 58 3.57 -4.02 1.14
N GLY A 59 3.56 -3.12 0.18
CA GLY A 59 2.64 -2.00 0.20
C GLY A 59 2.53 -1.29 -1.14
N MET A 60 1.48 -0.49 -1.26
CA MET A 60 1.17 0.31 -2.45
C MET A 60 0.73 1.70 -1.99
N ASN A 61 1.24 2.74 -2.65
CA ASN A 61 0.64 4.07 -2.60
C ASN A 61 -0.01 4.42 -3.94
N HIS A 62 -0.84 5.45 -3.92
CA HIS A 62 -1.44 6.01 -5.12
C HIS A 62 -1.54 7.53 -4.97
N PHE A 63 -0.59 8.27 -5.52
CA PHE A 63 -0.54 9.72 -5.41
C PHE A 63 -0.95 10.42 -6.73
N LEU A 64 -1.46 11.65 -6.60
CA LEU A 64 -1.96 12.43 -7.72
C LEU A 64 -0.92 13.42 -8.25
N LEU A 65 -0.05 13.92 -7.36
CA LEU A 65 0.89 14.98 -7.66
C LEU A 65 2.29 14.63 -7.11
N PRO A 66 3.38 15.02 -7.77
CA PRO A 66 4.73 14.68 -7.31
C PRO A 66 5.09 15.36 -5.99
N GLU A 67 4.75 16.64 -5.84
CA GLU A 67 5.05 17.47 -4.67
C GLU A 67 3.86 18.37 -4.30
N GLY A 68 3.75 18.74 -3.03
CA GLY A 68 2.70 19.62 -2.52
C GLY A 68 3.25 20.56 -1.47
N SER A 69 2.65 21.75 -1.32
CA SER A 69 2.99 22.61 -0.18
C SER A 69 2.42 22.01 1.11
N LEU A 70 3.17 22.11 2.22
CA LEU A 70 2.68 21.72 3.55
C LEU A 70 1.48 22.57 4.02
N ASP A 71 1.12 23.61 3.29
CA ASP A 71 0.12 24.61 3.67
C ASP A 71 -1.31 24.25 3.24
N LEU A 72 -1.55 22.96 3.02
CA LEU A 72 -2.86 22.47 2.63
C LEU A 72 -3.69 22.25 3.89
N GLY A 73 -4.71 23.11 4.04
CA GLY A 73 -5.59 23.18 5.19
C GLY A 73 -6.04 21.81 5.73
N ALA A 74 -6.31 21.80 7.04
CA ALA A 74 -6.77 20.65 7.81
C ALA A 74 -7.94 19.95 7.09
N GLY A 75 -7.65 18.83 6.41
CA GLY A 75 -8.64 18.09 5.62
C GLY A 75 -8.10 17.46 4.34
N THR A 76 -6.90 17.85 3.88
CA THR A 76 -6.27 17.19 2.74
C THR A 76 -5.40 16.00 3.16
N SER A 77 -5.66 14.80 2.62
CA SER A 77 -4.79 13.63 2.81
C SER A 77 -3.40 13.92 2.22
N ALA A 78 -2.36 13.89 3.07
CA ALA A 78 -0.98 14.06 2.66
C ALA A 78 -0.52 13.01 1.64
N ALA A 79 -1.16 11.83 1.62
CA ALA A 79 -0.85 10.75 0.67
C ALA A 79 -1.22 11.06 -0.80
N ARG A 80 -1.80 12.22 -1.09
CA ARG A 80 -1.99 12.69 -2.48
C ARG A 80 -0.71 13.18 -3.14
N PHE A 81 0.33 13.50 -2.37
CA PHE A 81 1.63 13.97 -2.86
C PHE A 81 2.66 12.87 -2.79
N GLY A 82 3.45 12.70 -3.84
CA GLY A 82 4.41 11.60 -3.98
C GLY A 82 5.40 11.52 -2.83
N VAL A 83 6.02 12.64 -2.45
CA VAL A 83 7.00 12.69 -1.36
C VAL A 83 6.37 12.20 -0.04
N ASN A 84 5.23 12.77 0.35
CA ASN A 84 4.53 12.39 1.59
C ASN A 84 3.96 10.96 1.53
N ALA A 85 3.42 10.54 0.38
CA ALA A 85 2.87 9.20 0.19
C ALA A 85 3.95 8.11 0.32
N MET A 86 5.15 8.38 -0.20
CA MET A 86 6.30 7.49 -0.04
C MET A 86 6.76 7.41 1.42
N GLU A 87 6.87 8.56 2.11
CA GLU A 87 7.25 8.60 3.52
C GLU A 87 6.27 7.84 4.42
N LEU A 88 4.96 8.07 4.23
CA LEU A 88 3.90 7.38 4.96
C LEU A 88 3.93 5.87 4.70
N LEU A 89 4.08 5.46 3.44
CA LEU A 89 4.14 4.06 3.06
C LEU A 89 5.34 3.36 3.70
N ILE A 90 6.54 3.94 3.58
CA ILE A 90 7.77 3.35 4.14
C ILE A 90 7.67 3.27 5.66
N THR A 91 7.15 4.31 6.31
CA THR A 91 6.96 4.35 7.77
C THR A 91 6.07 3.20 8.23
N ASP A 92 4.94 2.97 7.57
CA ASP A 92 4.03 1.90 7.96
C ASP A 92 4.58 0.51 7.61
N MET A 93 5.29 0.37 6.49
CA MET A 93 6.01 -0.87 6.18
C MET A 93 7.07 -1.19 7.24
N GLN A 94 7.83 -0.20 7.71
CA GLN A 94 8.82 -0.39 8.77
C GLN A 94 8.19 -0.79 10.10
N LYS A 95 7.03 -0.21 10.46
CA LYS A 95 6.27 -0.64 11.66
C LYS A 95 5.85 -2.10 11.55
N LEU A 96 5.32 -2.52 10.40
CA LEU A 96 4.91 -3.91 10.16
C LEU A 96 6.10 -4.87 10.16
N ALA A 97 7.22 -4.49 9.55
CA ALA A 97 8.42 -5.31 9.47
C ALA A 97 9.01 -5.61 10.85
N ARG A 98 9.00 -4.63 11.77
CA ARG A 98 9.41 -4.83 13.16
C ARG A 98 8.54 -5.84 13.92
N CYS A 99 7.28 -6.00 13.52
CA CYS A 99 6.35 -6.97 14.12
C CYS A 99 6.33 -8.33 13.38
N ALA A 100 6.97 -8.47 12.22
CA ALA A 100 6.82 -9.63 11.32
C ALA A 100 7.81 -10.80 11.59
N THR A 101 8.15 -11.09 12.85
CA THR A 101 9.16 -12.09 13.24
C THR A 101 8.76 -13.57 13.01
N GLY A 102 7.89 -13.90 12.06
CA GLY A 102 7.41 -15.27 11.89
C GLY A 102 6.86 -15.69 10.53
N TRP A 103 7.00 -14.90 9.46
CA TRP A 103 6.45 -15.30 8.16
C TRP A 103 7.43 -16.13 7.32
N ARG A 104 7.09 -17.40 7.08
CA ARG A 104 7.77 -18.26 6.08
C ARG A 104 7.08 -18.06 4.72
N PRO A 105 7.77 -17.61 3.66
CA PRO A 105 7.17 -17.47 2.34
C PRO A 105 6.78 -18.85 1.81
N ARG A 106 5.49 -19.08 1.60
CA ARG A 106 5.02 -20.27 0.88
C ARG A 106 5.21 -19.98 -0.61
N TYR A 107 6.31 -20.46 -1.17
CA TYR A 107 6.57 -20.44 -2.61
C TYR A 107 5.42 -21.15 -3.35
N SER A 108 4.59 -20.38 -4.07
CA SER A 108 3.86 -20.81 -5.27
C SER A 108 3.11 -19.63 -5.91
N ALA A 109 3.84 -18.69 -6.50
CA ALA A 109 3.32 -17.90 -7.62
C ALA A 109 4.50 -17.38 -8.46
N PRO A 110 4.55 -17.66 -9.77
CA PRO A 110 5.57 -17.09 -10.64
C PRO A 110 5.41 -15.57 -10.71
N ALA A 111 6.53 -14.89 -10.88
CA ALA A 111 6.66 -13.45 -10.96
C ALA A 111 5.80 -12.85 -12.09
N THR A 112 4.56 -12.47 -11.78
CA THR A 112 3.79 -11.48 -12.55
C THR A 112 3.54 -10.23 -11.73
N CYS A 113 4.63 -9.71 -11.17
CA CYS A 113 4.86 -8.27 -11.21
C CYS A 113 5.22 -7.95 -12.67
N TRP A 114 4.23 -7.86 -13.55
CA TRP A 114 4.42 -7.22 -14.85
C TRP A 114 3.65 -5.91 -14.79
N THR A 115 4.46 -4.85 -14.76
CA THR A 115 4.18 -3.51 -15.29
C THR A 115 2.80 -3.33 -15.92
N ALA A 116 2.01 -2.44 -15.32
CA ALA A 116 1.14 -1.52 -16.02
C ALA A 116 1.40 -0.13 -15.45
#